data_AF-A0A368TEG1-F1
#
_entry.id   AF-A0A368TEG1-F1
#
_cell.length_a   1.000
_cell.length_b   1.000
_cell.length_c   1.000
_cell.angle_alpha   90.00
_cell.angle_beta   90.00
_cell.angle_gamma   90.00
#
_symmetry.space_group_name_H-M   'P 1'
#
loop_
_entity.id
_entity.type
_entity.pdbx_description
1 polymer ?
#
loop_
_entity_poly.entity_id
_entity_poly.type
_entity_poly.pdbx_seq_one_letter_code
_entity_poly.pdbx_strand_id
1 'polypeptide(L)'
;MHFVKKKVKGKTYLSIGETHWVDGRAKTTILKYLGSAEKVYQIFLGLDKEETEYHHRYQFAAPLALHQIAEEIKLIETINRHTKKREQGFSVGEYLHIITL
;
A
#
# COMPACT_ATOMS: atom_id res chain seq x y z
N MET A 1 -12.14 23.86 -5.85
CA MET A 1 -12.49 22.80 -4.87
C MET A 1 -13.02 23.40 -3.56
N HIS A 2 -14.08 22.84 -2.97
CA HIS A 2 -14.72 23.31 -1.72
C HIS A 2 -15.47 22.18 -0.99
N PHE A 3 -15.81 22.38 0.29
CA PHE A 3 -16.66 21.42 1.03
C PHE A 3 -18.15 21.65 0.73
N VAL A 4 -18.86 20.58 0.42
CA VAL A 4 -20.30 20.53 0.27
C VAL A 4 -20.90 19.85 1.49
N LYS A 5 -21.84 20.52 2.16
CA LYS A 5 -22.53 20.01 3.35
C LYS A 5 -23.91 19.49 2.97
N LYS A 6 -24.29 18.32 3.49
CA LYS A 6 -25.64 17.76 3.34
C LYS A 6 -26.17 17.32 4.69
N LYS A 7 -27.41 17.70 5.02
CA LYS A 7 -28.10 17.24 6.23
C LYS A 7 -29.06 16.11 5.88
N VAL A 8 -28.95 14.96 6.54
CA VAL A 8 -29.82 13.79 6.35
C VAL A 8 -30.21 13.25 7.72
N LYS A 9 -31.52 13.22 8.02
CA LYS A 9 -32.06 12.72 9.30
C LYS A 9 -31.32 13.29 10.53
N GLY A 10 -31.09 14.62 10.54
CA GLY A 10 -30.40 15.32 11.62
C GLY A 10 -28.86 15.23 11.60
N LYS A 11 -28.26 14.32 10.83
CA LYS A 11 -26.81 14.17 10.70
C LYS A 11 -26.26 15.02 9.55
N THR A 12 -25.12 15.67 9.77
CA THR A 12 -24.41 16.44 8.74
C THR A 12 -23.32 15.59 8.11
N TYR A 13 -23.26 15.61 6.78
CA TYR A 13 -22.31 14.88 5.98
C TYR A 13 -21.52 15.84 5.07
N LEU A 14 -20.25 15.52 4.85
CA LEU A 14 -19.32 16.34 4.09
C LEU A 14 -18.89 15.63 2.81
N SER A 15 -18.69 16.43 1.76
CA SER A 15 -18.12 15.99 0.50
C SER A 15 -17.20 17.08 -0.04
N ILE A 16 -16.24 16.71 -0.88
CA ILE A 16 -15.42 17.63 -1.65
C ILE A 16 -16.10 17.79 -3.01
N GLY A 17 -16.47 19.03 -3.34
CA GLY A 17 -17.01 19.40 -4.62
C GLY A 17 -16.08 20.33 -5.38
N GLU A 18 -16.26 20.37 -6.69
CA GLU A 18 -15.63 21.35 -7.56
C GLU A 18 -16.66 21.97 -8.48
N THR A 19 -16.59 23.29 -8.65
CA THR A 19 -17.54 24.05 -9.47
C THR A 19 -16.87 24.42 -10.78
N HIS A 20 -17.53 24.08 -11.89
CA HIS A 20 -17.10 24.43 -13.23
C HIS A 20 -18.26 25.08 -14.00
N TRP A 21 -17.95 25.85 -15.04
CA TRP A 21 -18.96 26.34 -15.98
C TRP A 21 -19.24 25.26 -17.03
N VAL A 22 -20.51 24.90 -17.19
CA VAL A 22 -21.00 23.95 -18.18
C VAL A 22 -22.26 24.55 -18.82
N ASP A 23 -22.26 24.68 -20.15
CA ASP A 23 -23.38 25.23 -20.93
C ASP A 23 -23.90 26.59 -20.40
N GLY A 24 -22.99 27.50 -20.06
CA GLY A 24 -23.33 28.83 -19.58
C GLY A 24 -23.93 28.88 -18.18
N ARG A 25 -23.80 27.82 -17.38
CA ARG A 25 -24.19 27.80 -15.96
C ARG A 25 -23.10 27.20 -15.08
N ALA A 26 -22.96 27.70 -13.86
CA ALA A 26 -22.08 27.09 -12.87
C ALA A 26 -22.68 25.78 -12.36
N LYS A 27 -21.93 24.69 -12.43
CA LYS A 27 -22.32 23.35 -11.98
C LYS A 27 -21.28 22.80 -11.01
N THR A 28 -21.73 22.32 -9.85
CA THR A 28 -20.87 21.65 -8.87
C THR A 28 -20.91 20.14 -9.07
N THR A 29 -19.74 19.54 -9.29
CA THR A 29 -19.53 18.09 -9.34
C THR A 29 -18.97 17.62 -8.00
N ILE A 30 -19.54 16.56 -7.44
CA ILE A 30 -18.98 15.93 -6.23
C ILE A 30 -17.82 15.03 -6.64
N LEU A 31 -16.62 15.37 -6.15
CA LEU A 31 -15.40 14.60 -6.41
C LEU A 31 -15.28 13.43 -5.42
N LYS A 32 -15.54 13.69 -4.13
CA LYS A 32 -15.36 12.69 -3.07
C LYS A 32 -16.32 12.90 -1.91
N TYR A 33 -16.94 11.82 -1.46
CA TYR A 33 -17.68 11.80 -0.19
C TYR A 33 -16.72 11.56 0.98
N LEU A 34 -16.83 12.36 2.04
CA LEU A 34 -15.92 12.30 3.20
C LEU A 34 -16.54 11.63 4.42
N GLY A 35 -17.84 11.34 4.41
CA GLY A 35 -18.54 10.80 5.57
C GLY A 35 -19.22 11.88 6.41
N SER A 36 -19.52 11.54 7.68
CA SER A 36 -20.18 12.47 8.60
C SER A 36 -19.21 13.59 9.01
N ALA A 37 -19.74 14.78 9.29
CA ALA A 37 -18.95 15.89 9.80
C ALA A 37 -18.21 15.51 11.10
N GLU A 38 -18.85 14.69 11.94
CA GLU A 38 -18.25 14.15 13.16
C GLU A 38 -17.02 13.29 12.86
N LYS A 39 -17.12 12.32 11.94
CA LYS A 39 -15.98 11.46 11.59
C LYS A 39 -14.81 12.29 11.03
N VAL A 40 -15.10 13.24 10.15
CA VAL A 40 -14.07 14.14 9.60
C VAL A 40 -13.41 14.97 10.70
N TYR A 41 -14.17 15.44 11.69
CA TYR A 41 -13.64 16.17 12.84
C TYR A 41 -12.72 15.30 13.70
N GLN A 42 -13.14 14.07 14.02
CA GLN A 42 -12.33 13.11 14.78
C GLN A 42 -11.01 12.77 14.06
N ILE A 43 -11.04 12.57 12.74
CA ILE A 43 -9.83 12.37 11.92
C ILE A 43 -8.92 13.60 11.98
N PHE A 44 -9.48 14.80 11.83
CA PHE A 44 -8.71 16.04 11.84
C PHE A 44 -8.02 16.29 13.18
N LEU A 45 -8.66 15.90 14.29
CA LEU A 45 -8.06 15.96 15.62
C LEU A 45 -7.12 14.79 15.95
N GLY A 46 -6.95 13.83 15.04
CA GLY A 46 -6.16 12.62 15.29
C GLY A 46 -6.77 11.71 16.36
N LEU A 47 -8.06 11.88 16.65
CA LEU A 47 -8.82 11.08 17.61
C LEU A 47 -9.38 9.81 16.97
N ASP A 48 -9.59 9.84 15.64
CA ASP A 48 -9.85 8.65 14.85
C ASP A 48 -8.52 7.92 14.62
N LYS A 49 -8.12 7.13 15.62
CA LYS A 49 -7.11 6.08 15.45
C LYS A 49 -7.80 4.88 14.80
N GLU A 50 -8.31 5.04 13.57
CA GLU A 50 -8.45 3.85 12.73
C GLU A 50 -7.03 3.28 12.65
N GLU A 51 -6.79 2.22 13.42
CA GLU A 51 -5.65 1.32 13.23
C GLU A 51 -5.57 1.13 11.73
N THR A 52 -4.52 1.69 11.15
CA THR A 52 -4.34 1.67 9.71
C THR A 52 -4.46 0.21 9.31
N GLU A 53 -5.55 -0.16 8.63
CA GLU A 53 -5.87 -1.55 8.30
C GLU A 53 -4.63 -2.15 7.62
N TYR A 54 -3.89 -2.95 8.40
CA TYR A 54 -2.75 -3.75 8.02
C TYR A 54 -1.69 -3.08 7.12
N HIS A 55 -0.86 -2.22 7.70
CA HIS A 55 0.52 -2.17 7.21
C HIS A 55 1.22 -3.47 7.63
N HIS A 56 1.30 -4.45 6.73
CA HIS A 56 2.25 -5.55 6.90
C HIS A 56 3.65 -4.92 6.89
N ARG A 57 4.20 -4.68 8.08
CA ARG A 57 5.59 -4.30 8.26
C ARG A 57 6.42 -5.56 8.02
N TYR A 58 6.76 -5.81 6.76
CA TYR A 58 7.75 -6.83 6.45
C TYR A 58 9.11 -6.34 6.94
N GLN A 59 9.66 -7.02 7.94
CA GLN A 59 10.99 -6.72 8.46
C GLN A 59 12.03 -7.13 7.41
N PHE A 60 12.37 -6.20 6.51
CA PHE A 60 13.27 -6.45 5.38
C PHE A 60 14.72 -6.72 5.79
N ALA A 61 15.08 -6.45 7.05
CA ALA A 61 16.43 -6.65 7.56
C ALA A 61 16.83 -8.14 7.59
N ALA A 62 15.90 -9.04 7.92
CA ALA A 62 16.19 -10.47 8.03
C ALA A 62 16.50 -11.12 6.66
N PRO A 63 15.63 -11.03 5.63
CA PRO A 63 15.96 -11.58 4.31
C PRO A 63 17.15 -10.88 3.66
N LEU A 64 17.35 -9.57 3.90
CA LEU A 64 18.54 -8.87 3.40
C LEU A 64 19.84 -9.40 4.02
N ALA A 65 19.87 -9.61 5.35
CA ALA A 65 21.05 -10.17 6.03
C ALA A 65 21.34 -11.61 5.56
N LEU A 66 20.29 -12.44 5.40
CA LEU A 66 20.45 -13.79 4.86
C LEU A 66 20.97 -13.78 3.43
N HIS A 67 20.49 -12.86 2.59
CA HIS A 67 20.99 -12.68 1.23
C HIS A 67 22.48 -12.32 1.21
N GLN A 68 22.90 -11.35 2.03
CA GLN A 68 24.30 -10.93 2.14
C GLN A 68 25.21 -12.06 2.59
N ILE A 69 24.81 -12.83 3.61
CA ILE A 69 25.58 -13.99 4.08
C ILE A 69 25.70 -15.04 2.97
N ALA A 70 24.61 -15.31 2.24
CA ALA A 70 24.62 -16.26 1.13
C ALA A 70 25.57 -15.85 -0.01
N GLU A 71 25.67 -14.54 -0.30
CA GLU A 71 26.65 -13.99 -1.25
C GLU A 71 28.09 -14.14 -0.72
N GLU A 72 28.33 -13.79 0.55
CA GLU A 72 29.67 -13.89 1.18
C GLU A 72 30.22 -15.32 1.14
N ILE A 73 29.38 -16.32 1.40
CA ILE A 73 29.78 -17.73 1.38
C ILE A 73 29.71 -18.37 -0.01
N LYS A 74 29.32 -17.61 -1.05
CA LYS A 74 29.13 -18.11 -2.43
C LYS A 74 28.23 -19.34 -2.48
N LEU A 75 27.08 -19.23 -1.81
CA LEU A 75 26.18 -20.36 -1.56
C LEU A 75 25.70 -20.98 -2.88
N ILE A 76 25.26 -20.16 -3.83
CA ILE A 76 24.73 -20.60 -5.12
C ILE A 76 25.81 -21.35 -5.91
N GLU A 77 27.01 -20.80 -6.01
CA GLU A 77 28.13 -21.41 -6.73
C GLU A 77 28.58 -22.72 -6.08
N THR A 78 28.59 -22.77 -4.75
CA THR A 78 28.93 -23.98 -4.00
C THR A 78 27.93 -25.09 -4.25
N ILE A 79 26.62 -24.77 -4.24
CA ILE A 79 25.56 -25.72 -4.56
C ILE A 79 25.66 -26.18 -6.02
N ASN A 80 25.80 -25.23 -6.95
CA ASN A 80 25.86 -25.52 -8.38
C ASN A 80 27.10 -26.34 -8.77
N ARG A 81 28.20 -26.23 -8.02
CA ARG A 81 29.38 -27.08 -8.21
C ARG A 81 29.10 -28.56 -7.92
N HIS A 82 28.21 -28.85 -6.97
CA HIS A 82 27.92 -30.21 -6.50
C HIS A 82 26.60 -30.77 -7.04
N THR A 83 25.85 -29.97 -7.79
CA THR A 83 24.58 -30.36 -8.37
C THR A 83 24.66 -30.28 -9.89
N LYS A 84 23.96 -31.19 -10.58
CA LYS A 84 23.86 -31.16 -12.05
C LYS A 84 22.43 -30.83 -12.42
N LYS A 85 22.21 -29.64 -12.99
CA LYS A 85 20.91 -29.26 -13.57
C LYS A 85 21.05 -29.08 -15.08
N ARG A 86 20.04 -29.53 -15.83
CA ARG A 86 19.90 -29.29 -17.27
C ARG A 86 19.48 -27.83 -17.53
N GLU A 87 19.73 -27.29 -18.71
CA GLU A 87 19.36 -25.91 -19.07
C GLU A 87 17.84 -25.74 -19.23
N GLN A 88 17.15 -25.51 -18.12
CA GLN A 88 15.69 -25.40 -18.05
C GLN A 88 15.22 -24.31 -17.09
N GLY A 89 15.97 -23.21 -16.99
CA GLY A 89 15.70 -22.08 -16.09
C GLY A 89 16.70 -21.97 -14.93
N PHE A 90 16.26 -21.46 -13.78
CA PHE A 90 17.13 -21.24 -12.60
C PHE A 90 17.89 -22.51 -12.21
N SER A 91 19.15 -22.35 -11.79
CA SER A 91 20.00 -23.37 -11.21
C SER A 91 19.46 -23.91 -9.88
N VAL A 92 20.00 -25.04 -9.40
CA VAL A 92 19.58 -25.61 -8.10
C VAL A 92 19.91 -24.63 -6.97
N GLY A 93 21.07 -23.98 -7.03
CA GLY A 93 21.46 -22.94 -6.08
C GLY A 93 20.48 -21.78 -6.02
N GLU A 94 20.03 -21.27 -7.17
CA GLU A 94 19.05 -20.17 -7.22
C GLU A 94 17.69 -20.57 -6.64
N TYR A 95 17.20 -21.78 -6.92
CA TYR A 95 15.96 -22.27 -6.32
C TYR A 95 16.06 -22.40 -4.79
N LEU A 96 17.17 -22.93 -4.28
CA LEU A 96 17.38 -23.06 -2.85
C LEU A 96 17.56 -21.70 -2.17
N HIS A 97 18.21 -20.76 -2.84
CA HIS A 97 18.35 -19.39 -2.35
C HIS A 97 16.99 -18.69 -2.21
N ILE A 98 16.15 -18.77 -3.25
CA ILE A 98 14.83 -18.12 -3.26
C ILE A 98 13.88 -18.72 -2.20
N ILE A 99 13.91 -20.03 -1.97
CA ILE A 99 13.04 -20.67 -0.95
C ILE A 99 13.47 -20.32 0.48
N THR A 100 14.74 -19.93 0.68
CA THR A 100 15.30 -19.60 2.00
C THR A 100 15.04 -18.16 2.41
N LEU A 101 14.76 -17.27 1.45
CA LEU A 101 14.47 -15.84 1.66
C LEU A 101 12.96 -15.59 1.82
#